data_AF-A0A8T7G8K6-F1
#
_entry.id   AF-A0A8T7G8K6-F1
#
_cell.length_a   1.000
_cell.length_b   1.000
_cell.length_c   1.000
_cell.angle_alpha   90.00
_cell.angle_beta   90.00
_cell.angle_gamma   90.00
#
_symmetry.space_group_name_H-M   'P 1'
#
loop_
_entity.id
_entity.type
_entity.pdbx_description
1 polymer ?
#
loop_
_entity_poly.entity_id
_entity_poly.type
_entity_poly.pdbx_seq_one_letter_code
_entity_poly.pdbx_strand_id
1 'polypeptide(L)'
;MILTCFSHSVRQYHSVCVFKDSEGGRAPLYARMAKLLSEGRGIIYVAESDVGSVVNRMVRATGIEIESYVEAGALVMVDSNSFYSSDGKILGGQELLDKWHSYILKLKENGFEKILVMGTAEPFLRENHGDELSKYEQMVGKTFAMPLEAVCCYSQKEATSLSPAQIISILNSHECTLHEGWRYRHWRTEEIVNAITEGLDRSLGPNASELIFNTITHVYKIDNSSIVSQPERLENAIQRLFRDSSGSVLKEISKEFVIEMAWSSRAAA
;
A
#
# COMPACT_ATOMS: atom_id res chain seq x y z
N MET A 1 -39.12 8.81 19.66
CA MET A 1 -38.41 8.03 18.63
C MET A 1 -37.13 8.80 18.31
N ILE A 2 -36.04 8.48 19.01
CA ILE A 2 -34.76 9.18 18.84
C ILE A 2 -34.03 8.50 17.68
N LEU A 3 -34.01 9.16 16.53
CA LEU A 3 -33.14 8.81 15.41
C LEU A 3 -31.70 9.16 15.82
N THR A 4 -30.96 8.19 16.34
CA THR A 4 -29.50 8.25 16.36
C THR A 4 -29.01 8.10 14.92
N CYS A 5 -28.91 9.22 14.20
CA CYS A 5 -28.09 9.31 13.01
C CYS A 5 -26.64 9.04 13.43
N PHE A 6 -26.18 7.80 13.28
CA PHE A 6 -24.75 7.52 13.23
C PHE A 6 -24.20 8.22 12.00
N SER A 7 -23.73 9.45 12.17
CA SER A 7 -22.79 10.06 11.24
C SER A 7 -21.58 9.14 11.22
N HIS A 8 -21.55 8.23 10.24
CA HIS A 8 -20.32 7.55 9.85
C HIS A 8 -19.40 8.65 9.30
N SER A 9 -18.67 9.30 10.22
CA SER A 9 -17.49 10.09 9.91
C SER A 9 -16.69 9.29 8.89
N VAL A 10 -16.52 9.86 7.70
CA VAL A 10 -15.70 9.25 6.66
C VAL A 10 -14.30 9.21 7.24
N ARG A 11 -13.85 8.01 7.60
CA ARG A 11 -12.51 7.84 8.14
C ARG A 11 -11.52 8.18 7.04
N GLN A 12 -10.62 9.10 7.36
CA GLN A 12 -9.49 9.48 6.52
C GLN A 12 -8.40 8.44 6.76
N TYR A 13 -8.18 7.57 5.80
CA TYR A 13 -7.11 6.58 5.85
C TYR A 13 -6.35 6.61 4.54
N HIS A 14 -5.03 6.72 4.63
CA HIS A 14 -4.06 6.36 3.63
C HIS A 14 -3.53 4.96 3.98
N SER A 15 -3.94 3.96 3.21
CA SER A 15 -3.72 2.55 3.55
C SER A 15 -2.93 1.79 2.49
N VAL A 16 -2.09 0.84 2.93
CA VAL A 16 -1.38 -0.09 2.05
C VAL A 16 -2.22 -1.35 1.87
N CYS A 17 -2.42 -1.79 0.64
CA CYS A 17 -3.08 -3.06 0.33
C CYS A 17 -2.17 -3.95 -0.50
N VAL A 18 -1.80 -5.12 0.03
CA VAL A 18 -0.99 -6.11 -0.67
C VAL A 18 -1.82 -7.30 -1.13
N PHE A 19 -1.98 -7.50 -2.44
CA PHE A 19 -2.80 -8.58 -3.01
C PHE A 19 -1.96 -9.63 -3.75
N LYS A 20 -2.51 -10.84 -3.90
CA LYS A 20 -1.83 -11.96 -4.58
C LYS A 20 -1.67 -11.68 -6.08
N ASP A 21 -0.55 -12.10 -6.68
CA ASP A 21 -0.22 -11.89 -8.10
C ASP A 21 -1.10 -12.67 -9.11
N SER A 22 -2.12 -13.38 -8.65
CA SER A 22 -3.05 -14.12 -9.51
C SER A 22 -4.15 -13.22 -10.10
N GLU A 23 -4.73 -13.61 -11.24
CA GLU A 23 -5.88 -12.91 -11.86
C GLU A 23 -7.05 -12.71 -10.86
N GLY A 24 -7.27 -13.66 -9.96
CA GLY A 24 -8.30 -13.57 -8.91
C GLY A 24 -7.89 -12.77 -7.66
N GLY A 25 -6.63 -12.34 -7.54
CA GLY A 25 -6.11 -11.68 -6.33
C GLY A 25 -6.76 -10.33 -6.05
N ARG A 26 -7.24 -9.65 -7.10
CA ARG A 26 -7.95 -8.36 -7.01
C ARG A 26 -9.46 -8.48 -6.90
N ALA A 27 -10.05 -9.66 -7.11
CA ALA A 27 -11.50 -9.85 -7.08
C ALA A 27 -12.17 -9.35 -5.78
N PRO A 28 -11.60 -9.54 -4.58
CA PRO A 28 -12.14 -8.96 -3.36
C PRO A 28 -12.17 -7.42 -3.34
N LEU A 29 -11.19 -6.77 -3.98
CA LEU A 29 -11.15 -5.30 -4.12
C LEU A 29 -12.28 -4.83 -5.01
N TYR A 30 -12.49 -5.48 -6.16
CA TYR A 30 -13.58 -5.16 -7.07
C TYR A 30 -14.95 -5.33 -6.41
N ALA A 31 -15.16 -6.43 -5.69
CA ALA A 31 -16.39 -6.67 -4.95
C ALA A 31 -16.66 -5.59 -3.90
N ARG A 32 -15.62 -5.09 -3.23
CA ARG A 32 -15.78 -3.95 -2.33
C ARG A 32 -16.12 -2.67 -3.08
N MET A 33 -15.40 -2.34 -4.15
CA MET A 33 -15.65 -1.12 -4.93
C MET A 33 -17.09 -1.08 -5.42
N ALA A 34 -17.60 -2.19 -5.97
CA ALA A 34 -18.99 -2.38 -6.35
C ALA A 34 -19.96 -2.04 -5.21
N LYS A 35 -19.71 -2.57 -4.01
CA LYS A 35 -20.52 -2.25 -2.82
C LYS A 35 -20.47 -0.75 -2.49
N LEU A 36 -19.28 -0.15 -2.50
CA LEU A 36 -19.10 1.27 -2.19
C LEU A 36 -19.79 2.20 -3.22
N LEU A 37 -19.76 1.83 -4.50
CA LEU A 37 -20.51 2.51 -5.56
C LEU A 37 -22.03 2.43 -5.30
N SER A 38 -22.53 1.25 -4.93
CA SER A 38 -23.96 1.07 -4.58
C SER A 38 -24.39 1.86 -3.33
N GLU A 39 -23.44 2.20 -2.46
CA GLU A 39 -23.62 3.06 -1.28
C GLU A 39 -23.52 4.57 -1.61
N GLY A 40 -23.36 4.93 -2.90
CA GLY A 40 -23.30 6.31 -3.38
C GLY A 40 -21.94 6.98 -3.21
N ARG A 41 -20.85 6.21 -3.10
CA ARG A 41 -19.49 6.77 -3.07
C ARG A 41 -18.94 7.01 -4.47
N GLY A 42 -18.15 8.07 -4.61
CA GLY A 42 -17.31 8.26 -5.79
C GLY A 42 -16.01 7.47 -5.66
N ILE A 43 -15.53 6.87 -6.74
CA ILE A 43 -14.29 6.10 -6.75
C ILE A 43 -13.40 6.56 -7.90
N ILE A 44 -12.10 6.75 -7.62
CA ILE A 44 -11.06 6.95 -8.62
C ILE A 44 -10.13 5.72 -8.58
N TYR A 45 -10.01 5.03 -9.71
CA TYR A 45 -9.26 3.79 -9.85
C TYR A 45 -8.10 3.97 -10.83
N VAL A 46 -6.88 3.90 -10.29
CA VAL A 46 -5.60 4.11 -11.00
C VAL A 46 -4.60 3.01 -10.61
N ALA A 47 -5.08 1.77 -10.45
CA ALA A 47 -4.24 0.68 -9.99
C ALA A 47 -3.82 -0.31 -11.11
N GLU A 48 -4.31 -0.12 -12.33
CA GLU A 48 -4.05 -1.00 -13.48
C GLU A 48 -4.03 -0.18 -14.79
N SER A 49 -3.30 -0.66 -15.80
CA SER A 49 -3.07 0.08 -17.06
C SER A 49 -4.13 -0.19 -18.15
N ASP A 50 -4.57 -1.43 -18.31
CA ASP A 50 -5.61 -1.78 -19.28
C ASP A 50 -7.02 -1.59 -18.70
N VAL A 51 -7.51 -0.34 -18.75
CA VAL A 51 -8.84 0.06 -18.25
C VAL A 51 -9.98 -0.81 -18.81
N GLY A 52 -9.95 -1.13 -20.11
CA GLY A 52 -10.99 -1.94 -20.74
C GLY A 52 -11.04 -3.37 -20.20
N SER A 53 -9.87 -3.98 -19.98
CA SER A 53 -9.80 -5.29 -19.33
C SER A 53 -10.19 -5.24 -17.84
N VAL A 54 -9.92 -4.14 -17.14
CA VAL A 54 -10.34 -3.97 -15.73
C VAL A 54 -11.86 -3.97 -15.60
N VAL A 55 -12.58 -3.23 -16.45
CA VAL A 55 -14.06 -3.22 -16.44
C VAL A 55 -14.60 -4.64 -16.59
N ASN A 56 -14.11 -5.38 -17.59
CA ASN A 56 -14.50 -6.78 -17.81
C ASN A 56 -14.21 -7.66 -16.58
N ARG A 57 -13.06 -7.49 -15.92
CA ARG A 57 -12.73 -8.23 -14.69
C ARG A 57 -13.64 -7.87 -13.53
N MET A 58 -13.98 -6.59 -13.36
CA MET A 58 -14.91 -6.13 -12.32
C MET A 58 -16.32 -6.70 -12.54
N VAL A 59 -16.83 -6.66 -13.77
CA VAL A 59 -18.14 -7.26 -14.12
C VAL A 59 -18.13 -8.76 -13.82
N ARG A 60 -17.10 -9.50 -14.25
CA ARG A 60 -16.98 -10.95 -13.96
C ARG A 60 -16.89 -11.25 -12.46
N ALA A 61 -16.18 -10.43 -11.70
CA ALA A 61 -15.98 -10.64 -10.27
C ALA A 61 -17.21 -10.30 -9.41
N THR A 62 -18.06 -9.38 -9.89
CA THR A 62 -19.14 -8.80 -9.07
C THR A 62 -20.54 -9.09 -9.59
N GLY A 63 -20.68 -9.39 -10.88
CA GLY A 63 -21.98 -9.52 -11.56
C GLY A 63 -22.74 -8.19 -11.71
N ILE A 64 -22.09 -7.06 -11.48
CA ILE A 64 -22.70 -5.72 -11.56
C ILE A 64 -22.30 -5.02 -12.86
N GLU A 65 -23.22 -4.23 -13.41
CA GLU A 65 -23.00 -3.37 -14.59
C GLU A 65 -22.15 -2.14 -14.20
N ILE A 66 -20.83 -2.27 -14.36
CA ILE A 66 -19.84 -1.26 -13.96
C ILE A 66 -19.89 -0.02 -14.85
N GLU A 67 -20.23 -0.22 -16.12
CA GLU A 67 -20.33 0.80 -17.16
C GLU A 67 -21.28 1.93 -16.76
N SER A 68 -22.42 1.58 -16.13
CA SER A 68 -23.39 2.56 -15.63
C SER A 68 -22.79 3.54 -14.61
N TYR A 69 -21.87 3.07 -13.76
CA TYR A 69 -21.17 3.93 -12.79
C TYR A 69 -20.10 4.80 -13.44
N VAL A 70 -19.46 4.31 -14.51
CA VAL A 70 -18.50 5.10 -15.29
C VAL A 70 -19.22 6.22 -16.04
N GLU A 71 -20.34 5.92 -16.71
CA GLU A 71 -21.16 6.89 -17.44
C GLU A 71 -21.77 7.94 -16.52
N ALA A 72 -22.22 7.54 -15.32
CA ALA A 72 -22.72 8.46 -14.30
C ALA A 72 -21.62 9.30 -13.63
N GLY A 73 -20.34 9.04 -13.95
CA GLY A 73 -19.20 9.73 -13.34
C GLY A 73 -18.94 9.35 -11.88
N ALA A 74 -19.55 8.27 -11.38
CA ALA A 74 -19.32 7.74 -10.02
C ALA A 74 -18.02 6.93 -9.93
N LEU A 75 -17.61 6.27 -11.01
CA LEU A 75 -16.35 5.55 -11.13
C LEU A 75 -15.48 6.20 -12.21
N VAL A 76 -14.36 6.78 -11.79
CA VAL A 76 -13.34 7.31 -12.69
C VAL A 76 -12.22 6.30 -12.82
N MET A 77 -12.03 5.73 -14.00
CA MET A 77 -10.93 4.81 -14.28
C MET A 77 -9.86 5.51 -15.10
N VAL A 78 -8.61 5.40 -14.66
CA VAL A 78 -7.45 6.02 -15.34
C VAL A 78 -6.38 4.95 -15.53
N ASP A 79 -5.84 4.87 -16.74
CA ASP A 79 -4.68 4.02 -17.03
C ASP A 79 -3.49 4.44 -16.14
N SER A 80 -2.98 3.49 -15.36
CA SER A 80 -1.90 3.78 -14.41
C SER A 80 -0.63 4.29 -15.11
N ASN A 81 -0.30 3.80 -16.31
CA ASN A 81 0.91 4.25 -16.99
C ASN A 81 0.85 5.75 -17.32
N SER A 82 -0.22 6.23 -17.95
CA SER A 82 -0.43 7.65 -18.28
C SER A 82 -0.73 8.53 -17.06
N PHE A 83 -1.21 7.94 -15.96
CA PHE A 83 -1.33 8.68 -14.71
C PHE A 83 0.04 8.98 -14.12
N TYR A 84 0.90 7.96 -13.97
CA TYR A 84 2.18 8.07 -13.28
C TYR A 84 3.34 8.55 -14.15
N SER A 85 3.19 8.52 -15.49
CA SER A 85 4.25 8.90 -16.41
C SER A 85 3.76 9.83 -17.53
N SER A 86 4.69 10.64 -18.07
CA SER A 86 4.53 11.40 -19.31
C SER A 86 5.77 11.22 -20.18
N ASP A 87 5.58 10.93 -21.47
CA ASP A 87 6.67 10.69 -22.43
C ASP A 87 7.69 9.63 -21.95
N GLY A 88 7.20 8.59 -21.28
CA GLY A 88 8.01 7.50 -20.74
C GLY A 88 8.85 7.88 -19.52
N LYS A 89 8.55 8.99 -18.84
CA LYS A 89 9.19 9.41 -17.59
C LYS A 89 8.20 9.47 -16.46
N ILE A 90 8.55 8.91 -15.30
CA ILE A 90 7.78 9.05 -14.07
C ILE A 90 7.66 10.53 -13.68
N LEU A 91 6.45 10.95 -13.37
CA LEU A 91 6.16 12.33 -12.96
C LEU A 91 6.65 12.61 -11.53
N GLY A 92 6.94 13.88 -11.26
CA GLY A 92 7.29 14.31 -9.90
C GLY A 92 6.11 14.18 -8.93
N GLY A 93 6.40 14.04 -7.64
CA GLY A 93 5.37 13.88 -6.61
C GLY A 93 4.33 15.00 -6.58
N GLN A 94 4.74 16.26 -6.82
CA GLN A 94 3.80 17.39 -6.90
C GLN A 94 2.85 17.27 -8.09
N GLU A 95 3.36 16.91 -9.27
CA GLU A 95 2.53 16.73 -10.47
C GLU A 95 1.50 15.61 -10.28
N LEU A 96 1.87 14.53 -9.60
CA LEU A 96 0.96 13.44 -9.25
C LEU A 96 -0.11 13.88 -8.26
N LEU A 97 0.25 14.67 -7.24
CA LEU A 97 -0.72 15.24 -6.31
C LEU A 97 -1.71 16.17 -7.01
N ASP A 98 -1.23 17.01 -7.93
CA ASP A 98 -2.08 17.91 -8.71
C ASP A 98 -3.06 17.11 -9.59
N LYS A 99 -2.60 16.00 -10.20
CA LYS A 99 -3.47 15.06 -10.92
C LYS A 99 -4.53 14.46 -10.00
N TRP A 100 -4.15 13.92 -8.85
CA TRP A 100 -5.11 13.38 -7.87
C TRP A 100 -6.13 14.42 -7.45
N HIS A 101 -5.68 15.63 -7.11
CA HIS A 101 -6.54 16.73 -6.70
C HIS A 101 -7.56 17.08 -7.79
N SER A 102 -7.14 17.14 -9.05
CA SER A 102 -8.04 17.40 -10.19
C SER A 102 -9.16 16.35 -10.29
N TYR A 103 -8.85 15.06 -10.18
CA TYR A 103 -9.89 14.03 -10.23
C TYR A 103 -10.82 14.06 -9.02
N ILE A 104 -10.28 14.32 -7.83
CA ILE A 104 -11.07 14.41 -6.62
C ILE A 104 -12.04 15.60 -6.68
N LEU A 105 -11.60 16.77 -7.18
CA LEU A 105 -12.46 17.93 -7.38
C LEU A 105 -13.59 17.63 -8.37
N LYS A 106 -13.32 16.94 -9.48
CA LYS A 106 -14.36 16.55 -10.45
C LYS A 106 -15.45 15.68 -9.82
N LEU A 107 -15.08 14.71 -8.97
CA LEU A 107 -16.06 13.91 -8.24
C LEU A 107 -16.87 14.76 -7.24
N LYS A 108 -16.24 15.73 -6.58
CA LYS A 108 -16.94 16.66 -5.68
C LYS A 108 -17.93 17.55 -6.43
N GLU A 109 -17.54 18.07 -7.59
CA GLU A 109 -18.42 18.85 -8.48
C GLU A 109 -19.64 18.04 -8.95
N ASN A 110 -19.48 16.73 -9.10
CA ASN A 110 -20.56 15.79 -9.40
C ASN A 110 -21.40 15.38 -8.16
N GLY A 111 -21.16 15.99 -6.99
CA GLY A 111 -21.94 15.79 -5.76
C GLY A 111 -21.49 14.61 -4.90
N PHE A 112 -20.35 13.97 -5.19
CA PHE A 112 -19.85 12.87 -4.37
C PHE A 112 -19.11 13.36 -3.13
N GLU A 113 -19.73 13.17 -1.96
CA GLU A 113 -19.13 13.61 -0.70
C GLU A 113 -18.09 12.66 -0.13
N LYS A 114 -18.26 11.35 -0.38
CA LYS A 114 -17.39 10.29 0.11
C LYS A 114 -16.63 9.69 -1.06
N ILE A 115 -15.31 9.85 -1.06
CA ILE A 115 -14.45 9.43 -2.17
C ILE A 115 -13.49 8.33 -1.71
N LEU A 116 -13.30 7.33 -2.55
CA LEU A 116 -12.22 6.36 -2.46
C LEU A 116 -11.26 6.59 -3.64
N VAL A 117 -9.97 6.70 -3.37
CA VAL A 117 -8.92 6.65 -4.40
C VAL A 117 -8.12 5.37 -4.25
N MET A 118 -7.83 4.71 -5.35
CA MET A 118 -6.98 3.54 -5.40
C MET A 118 -5.86 3.77 -6.42
N GLY A 119 -4.63 3.72 -5.95
CA GLY A 119 -3.43 3.87 -6.79
C GLY A 119 -2.56 2.61 -6.76
N THR A 120 -1.51 2.59 -7.57
CA THR A 120 -0.50 1.52 -7.57
C THR A 120 0.91 2.10 -7.52
N ALA A 121 1.84 1.32 -6.99
CA ALA A 121 3.27 1.58 -7.06
C ALA A 121 3.95 0.99 -8.30
N GLU A 122 3.26 0.18 -9.11
CA GLU A 122 3.85 -0.60 -10.20
C GLU A 122 4.75 0.22 -11.15
N PRO A 123 4.35 1.42 -11.62
CA PRO A 123 5.19 2.20 -12.53
C PRO A 123 6.55 2.58 -11.93
N PHE A 124 6.61 2.91 -10.63
CA PHE A 124 7.87 3.21 -9.94
C PHE A 124 8.74 1.96 -9.83
N LEU A 125 8.16 0.83 -9.45
CA LEU A 125 8.90 -0.39 -9.17
C LEU A 125 9.43 -1.06 -10.44
N ARG A 126 8.67 -1.00 -11.53
CA ARG A 126 9.08 -1.53 -12.84
C ARG A 126 10.35 -0.87 -13.36
N GLU A 127 10.57 0.40 -13.03
CA GLU A 127 11.72 1.20 -13.46
C GLU A 127 12.79 1.35 -12.37
N ASN A 128 12.68 0.60 -11.27
CA ASN A 128 13.61 0.61 -10.13
C ASN A 128 13.72 1.99 -9.43
N HIS A 129 12.61 2.74 -9.41
CA HIS A 129 12.46 4.07 -8.79
C HIS A 129 11.86 4.00 -7.37
N GLY A 130 12.39 3.10 -6.53
CA GLY A 130 11.87 2.88 -5.17
C GLY A 130 12.06 4.06 -4.22
N ASP A 131 13.09 4.87 -4.44
CA ASP A 131 13.34 6.09 -3.66
C ASP A 131 12.35 7.19 -4.03
N GLU A 132 12.04 7.35 -5.32
CA GLU A 132 11.00 8.25 -5.81
C GLU A 132 9.61 7.83 -5.28
N LEU A 133 9.31 6.53 -5.26
CA LEU A 133 8.10 5.99 -4.65
C LEU A 133 7.99 6.41 -3.18
N SER A 134 9.05 6.19 -2.40
CA SER A 134 9.07 6.56 -0.98
C SER A 134 8.81 8.05 -0.76
N LYS A 135 9.39 8.92 -1.60
CA LYS A 135 9.15 10.38 -1.54
C LYS A 135 7.71 10.71 -1.89
N TYR A 136 7.16 10.10 -2.94
CA TYR A 136 5.78 10.30 -3.37
C TYR A 136 4.79 9.89 -2.26
N GLU A 137 4.95 8.72 -1.66
CA GLU A 137 4.07 8.23 -0.59
C GLU A 137 4.11 9.15 0.65
N GLN A 138 5.29 9.66 1.02
CA GLN A 138 5.42 10.64 2.10
C GLN A 138 4.71 11.97 1.81
N MET A 139 4.65 12.39 0.54
CA MET A 139 3.91 13.58 0.15
C MET A 139 2.40 13.33 0.23
N VAL A 140 1.93 12.20 -0.32
CA VAL A 140 0.52 11.77 -0.26
C VAL A 140 0.01 11.73 1.18
N GLY A 141 0.73 11.08 2.09
CA GLY A 141 0.34 10.96 3.50
C GLY A 141 0.25 12.29 4.25
N LYS A 142 0.86 13.38 3.75
CA LYS A 142 0.82 14.71 4.38
C LYS A 142 -0.21 15.66 3.77
N THR A 143 -0.60 15.45 2.51
CA THR A 143 -1.33 16.46 1.73
C THR A 143 -2.85 16.35 1.82
N PHE A 144 -3.42 15.15 2.00
CA PHE A 144 -4.87 14.98 1.91
C PHE A 144 -5.61 15.33 3.22
N ALA A 145 -5.93 16.62 3.41
CA ALA A 145 -6.75 17.12 4.53
C ALA A 145 -8.28 16.95 4.33
N MET A 146 -8.72 16.10 3.40
CA MET A 146 -10.13 15.93 3.01
C MET A 146 -10.66 14.56 3.43
N PRO A 147 -12.00 14.35 3.58
CA PRO A 147 -12.60 13.04 3.86
C PRO A 147 -12.41 12.08 2.68
N LEU A 148 -11.19 11.61 2.52
CA LEU A 148 -10.70 10.77 1.45
C LEU A 148 -10.22 9.45 2.07
N GLU A 149 -10.66 8.35 1.48
CA GLU A 149 -10.03 7.07 1.71
C GLU A 149 -9.07 6.82 0.54
N ALA A 150 -7.81 6.58 0.84
CA ALA A 150 -6.77 6.28 -0.13
C ALA A 150 -6.20 4.88 0.11
N VAL A 151 -6.08 4.11 -0.97
CA VAL A 151 -5.53 2.75 -0.94
C VAL A 151 -4.40 2.65 -1.96
N CYS A 152 -3.16 2.55 -1.48
CA CYS A 152 -2.00 2.25 -2.30
C CYS A 152 -1.88 0.73 -2.45
N CYS A 153 -2.07 0.26 -3.68
CA CYS A 153 -2.17 -1.15 -4.01
C CYS A 153 -0.83 -1.68 -4.52
N TYR A 154 -0.40 -2.79 -3.94
CA TYR A 154 0.83 -3.49 -4.27
C TYR A 154 0.53 -4.95 -4.57
N SER A 155 1.09 -5.48 -5.65
CA SER A 155 1.15 -6.93 -5.82
C SER A 155 2.15 -7.54 -4.84
N GLN A 156 1.99 -8.82 -4.48
CA GLN A 156 2.97 -9.50 -3.61
C GLN A 156 4.36 -9.51 -4.25
N LYS A 157 4.45 -9.70 -5.57
CA LYS A 157 5.71 -9.61 -6.30
C LYS A 157 6.36 -8.24 -6.18
N GLU A 158 5.59 -7.17 -6.36
CA GLU A 158 6.06 -5.79 -6.18
C GLU A 158 6.55 -5.56 -4.75
N ALA A 159 5.72 -5.88 -3.76
CA ALA A 159 6.06 -5.66 -2.35
C ALA A 159 7.30 -6.45 -1.91
N THR A 160 7.49 -7.67 -2.42
CA THR A 160 8.69 -8.48 -2.12
C THR A 160 9.95 -8.02 -2.84
N SER A 161 9.85 -7.18 -3.88
CA SER A 161 11.01 -6.60 -4.55
C SER A 161 11.62 -5.41 -3.80
N LEU A 162 10.86 -4.83 -2.86
CA LEU A 162 11.30 -3.74 -2.01
C LEU A 162 12.28 -4.22 -0.94
N SER A 163 13.23 -3.36 -0.60
CA SER A 163 14.11 -3.57 0.55
C SER A 163 13.34 -3.39 1.87
N PRO A 164 13.77 -4.01 2.98
CA PRO A 164 13.16 -3.77 4.29
C PRO A 164 13.00 -2.29 4.65
N ALA A 165 13.97 -1.45 4.32
CA ALA A 165 13.91 -0.02 4.59
C ALA A 165 12.88 0.71 3.74
N GLN A 166 12.75 0.34 2.47
CA GLN A 166 11.69 0.88 1.61
C GLN A 166 10.31 0.47 2.13
N ILE A 167 10.12 -0.78 2.56
CA ILE A 167 8.86 -1.24 3.14
C ILE A 167 8.51 -0.47 4.42
N ILE A 168 9.48 -0.30 5.34
CA ILE A 168 9.26 0.48 6.57
C ILE A 168 8.95 1.94 6.24
N SER A 169 9.63 2.54 5.26
CA SER A 169 9.36 3.91 4.79
C SER A 169 7.93 4.07 4.24
N ILE A 170 7.47 3.09 3.45
CA ILE A 170 6.09 3.05 2.95
C ILE A 170 5.12 2.92 4.13
N LEU A 171 5.33 1.97 5.04
CA LEU A 171 4.49 1.79 6.22
C LEU A 171 4.40 3.04 7.09
N ASN A 172 5.51 3.77 7.28
CA ASN A 172 5.53 5.04 8.01
C ASN A 172 4.78 6.18 7.30
N SER A 173 4.55 6.06 6.00
CA SER A 173 3.82 7.04 5.18
C SER A 173 2.31 6.79 5.13
N HIS A 174 1.86 5.69 5.74
CA HIS A 174 0.48 5.23 5.75
C HIS A 174 0.00 5.03 7.20
N GLU A 175 -1.28 5.26 7.49
CA GLU A 175 -1.79 5.04 8.85
C GLU A 175 -2.07 3.56 9.15
N CYS A 176 -2.29 2.74 8.11
CA CYS A 176 -2.70 1.35 8.26
C CYS A 176 -2.44 0.47 7.03
N THR A 177 -2.52 -0.84 7.24
CA THR A 177 -2.63 -1.85 6.19
C THR A 177 -4.08 -2.31 6.05
N LEU A 178 -4.49 -2.61 4.83
CA LEU A 178 -5.83 -3.08 4.47
C LEU A 178 -5.84 -4.59 4.25
N HIS A 179 -6.66 -5.29 5.01
CA HIS A 179 -6.80 -6.75 4.98
C HIS A 179 -8.20 -7.21 4.55
N GLU A 180 -8.34 -8.53 4.41
CA GLU A 180 -9.59 -9.21 4.11
C GLU A 180 -10.76 -8.72 4.97
N GLY A 181 -11.90 -8.51 4.32
CA GLY A 181 -13.09 -7.92 4.92
C GLY A 181 -13.04 -6.39 5.01
N TRP A 182 -12.10 -5.74 4.30
CA TRP A 182 -11.87 -4.29 4.36
C TRP A 182 -11.49 -3.83 5.78
N ARG A 183 -10.67 -4.65 6.46
CA ARG A 183 -10.23 -4.41 7.83
C ARG A 183 -8.93 -3.62 7.82
N TYR A 184 -8.93 -2.46 8.45
CA TYR A 184 -7.73 -1.66 8.66
C TYR A 184 -7.00 -2.14 9.91
N ARG A 185 -5.70 -2.42 9.77
CA ARG A 185 -4.80 -2.71 10.89
C ARG A 185 -3.77 -1.59 10.98
N HIS A 186 -3.73 -0.92 12.11
CA HIS A 186 -2.66 0.04 12.39
C HIS A 186 -1.37 -0.73 12.62
N TRP A 187 -0.30 -0.27 11.97
CA TRP A 187 0.99 -0.91 12.10
C TRP A 187 1.70 -0.44 13.38
N ARG A 188 2.27 -1.38 14.14
CA ARG A 188 2.99 -1.09 15.39
C ARG A 188 4.48 -1.38 15.27
N THR A 189 5.30 -0.67 16.04
CA THR A 189 6.75 -0.94 16.14
C THR A 189 7.05 -2.40 16.46
N GLU A 190 6.26 -3.03 17.32
CA GLU A 190 6.41 -4.45 17.66
C GLU A 190 6.22 -5.36 16.45
N GLU A 191 5.30 -5.03 15.53
CA GLU A 191 5.05 -5.82 14.32
C GLU A 191 6.23 -5.69 13.33
N ILE A 192 6.87 -4.50 13.26
CA ILE A 192 8.10 -4.30 12.49
C ILE A 192 9.23 -5.18 13.05
N VAL A 193 9.45 -5.12 14.35
CA VAL A 193 10.51 -5.89 15.02
C VAL A 193 10.25 -7.39 14.90
N ASN A 194 9.01 -7.84 15.04
CA ASN A 194 8.64 -9.24 14.88
C ASN A 194 8.87 -9.73 13.45
N ALA A 195 8.48 -8.98 12.43
CA ALA A 195 8.74 -9.35 11.03
C ALA A 195 10.25 -9.48 10.75
N ILE A 196 11.07 -8.56 11.28
CA ILE A 196 12.53 -8.64 11.17
C ILE A 196 13.08 -9.87 11.92
N THR A 197 12.56 -10.14 13.12
CA THR A 197 12.93 -11.31 13.94
C THR A 197 12.67 -12.60 13.17
N GLU A 198 11.45 -12.77 12.63
CA GLU A 198 11.08 -13.95 11.85
C GLU A 198 11.91 -14.08 10.58
N GLY A 199 12.19 -12.97 9.89
CA GLY A 199 13.02 -12.97 8.68
C GLY A 199 14.47 -13.40 8.95
N LEU A 200 15.06 -12.90 10.05
CA LEU A 200 16.39 -13.29 10.51
C LEU A 200 16.43 -14.78 10.87
N ASP A 201 15.47 -15.26 11.66
CA ASP A 201 15.44 -16.66 12.11
C ASP A 201 15.19 -17.64 10.96
N ARG A 202 14.38 -17.27 9.97
CA ARG A 202 14.20 -18.09 8.76
C ARG A 202 15.46 -18.15 7.90
N SER A 203 16.20 -17.05 7.83
CA SER A 203 17.41 -16.97 6.99
C SER A 203 18.62 -17.65 7.64
N LEU A 204 18.79 -17.51 8.95
CA LEU A 204 20.01 -17.86 9.68
C LEU A 204 19.84 -19.04 10.64
N GLY A 205 18.60 -19.48 10.87
CA GLY A 205 18.25 -20.54 11.80
C GLY A 205 17.57 -20.01 13.07
N PRO A 206 16.88 -20.89 13.83
CA PRO A 206 16.11 -20.48 15.00
C PRO A 206 16.94 -19.74 16.05
N ASN A 207 16.38 -18.66 16.61
CA ASN A 207 16.98 -17.81 17.64
C ASN A 207 18.24 -17.03 17.20
N ALA A 208 18.57 -17.00 15.90
CA ALA A 208 19.66 -16.16 15.40
C ALA A 208 19.35 -14.66 15.60
N SER A 209 18.08 -14.29 15.51
CA SER A 209 17.57 -12.94 15.72
C SER A 209 18.04 -12.32 17.03
N GLU A 210 18.04 -13.06 18.15
CA GLU A 210 18.47 -12.57 19.47
C GLU A 210 19.93 -12.08 19.45
N LEU A 211 20.84 -12.89 18.89
CA LEU A 211 22.25 -12.52 18.79
C LEU A 211 22.46 -11.31 17.87
N ILE A 212 21.73 -11.26 16.76
CA ILE A 212 21.82 -10.18 15.78
C ILE A 212 21.27 -8.88 16.36
N PHE A 213 20.11 -8.89 17.03
CA PHE A 213 19.59 -7.71 17.71
C PHE A 213 20.52 -7.22 18.80
N ASN A 214 21.07 -8.11 19.63
CA ASN A 214 22.08 -7.73 20.63
C ASN A 214 23.29 -7.05 19.97
N THR A 215 23.77 -7.60 18.86
CA THR A 215 24.90 -7.01 18.11
C THR A 215 24.54 -5.63 17.54
N ILE A 216 23.38 -5.51 16.88
CA ILE A 216 22.92 -4.27 16.25
C ILE A 216 22.66 -3.18 17.30
N THR A 217 22.09 -3.51 18.44
CA THR A 217 21.88 -2.58 19.55
C THR A 217 23.18 -2.15 20.21
N HIS A 218 24.09 -3.08 20.53
CA HIS A 218 25.30 -2.73 21.28
C HIS A 218 26.42 -2.15 20.42
N VAL A 219 26.63 -2.66 19.20
CA VAL A 219 27.72 -2.26 18.30
C VAL A 219 27.30 -1.10 17.41
N TYR A 220 26.13 -1.19 16.77
CA TYR A 220 25.67 -0.19 15.79
C TYR A 220 24.80 0.90 16.42
N LYS A 221 24.43 0.77 17.70
CA LYS A 221 23.58 1.72 18.44
C LYS A 221 22.24 1.94 17.72
N ILE A 222 21.62 0.83 17.33
CA ILE A 222 20.29 0.80 16.70
C ILE A 222 19.36 0.03 17.63
N ASP A 223 18.43 0.76 18.23
CA ASP A 223 17.35 0.22 19.05
C ASP A 223 16.05 0.10 18.23
N ASN A 224 14.98 -0.44 18.84
CA ASN A 224 13.71 -0.67 18.16
C ASN A 224 13.08 0.62 17.61
N SER A 225 13.27 1.76 18.26
CA SER A 225 12.76 3.05 17.77
C SER A 225 13.59 3.57 16.59
N SER A 226 14.90 3.34 16.60
CA SER A 226 15.79 3.67 15.47
C SER A 226 15.50 2.82 14.24
N ILE A 227 15.08 1.56 14.40
CA ILE A 227 14.67 0.69 13.29
C ILE A 227 13.52 1.32 12.51
N VAL A 228 12.53 1.88 13.21
CA VAL A 228 11.35 2.49 12.58
C VAL A 228 11.68 3.86 11.99
N SER A 229 12.45 4.68 12.71
CA SER A 229 12.73 6.06 12.31
C SER A 229 13.87 6.22 11.30
N GLN A 230 14.81 5.27 11.26
CA GLN A 230 16.02 5.28 10.41
C GLN A 230 16.29 3.86 9.86
N PRO A 231 15.36 3.28 9.10
CA PRO A 231 15.43 1.88 8.70
C PRO A 231 16.64 1.56 7.80
N GLU A 232 17.18 2.54 7.08
CA GLU A 232 18.42 2.42 6.31
C GLU A 232 19.62 2.06 7.20
N ARG A 233 19.63 2.47 8.47
CA ARG A 233 20.72 2.10 9.40
C ARG A 233 20.69 0.61 9.70
N LEU A 234 19.50 0.02 9.83
CA LEU A 234 19.33 -1.42 10.04
C LEU A 234 19.86 -2.19 8.83
N GLU A 235 19.45 -1.82 7.62
CA GLU A 235 19.93 -2.48 6.39
C GLU A 235 21.44 -2.39 6.25
N ASN A 236 22.01 -1.21 6.46
CA ASN A 236 23.45 -1.00 6.41
C ASN A 236 24.20 -1.86 7.46
N ALA A 237 23.61 -2.04 8.66
CA ALA A 237 24.18 -2.92 9.68
C ALA A 237 24.16 -4.39 9.23
N ILE A 238 23.03 -4.87 8.69
CA ILE A 238 22.88 -6.22 8.13
C ILE A 238 23.88 -6.45 6.99
N GLN A 239 24.02 -5.50 6.07
CA GLN A 239 24.99 -5.55 4.97
C GLN A 239 26.43 -5.68 5.48
N ARG A 240 26.80 -4.96 6.53
CA ARG A 240 28.13 -5.04 7.14
C ARG A 240 28.37 -6.36 7.87
N LEU A 241 27.36 -6.89 8.56
CA LEU A 241 27.45 -8.14 9.32
C LEU A 241 27.58 -9.36 8.40
N PHE A 242 26.79 -9.42 7.33
CA PHE A 242 26.68 -10.61 6.49
C PHE A 242 27.39 -10.52 5.15
N ARG A 243 27.86 -9.32 4.76
CA ARG A 243 28.58 -9.05 3.50
C ARG A 243 27.88 -9.69 2.30
N ASP A 244 28.48 -10.72 1.72
CA ASP A 244 28.00 -11.41 0.51
C ASP A 244 26.66 -12.12 0.72
N SER A 245 26.30 -12.48 1.97
CA SER A 245 25.03 -13.12 2.31
C SER A 245 23.93 -12.13 2.71
N SER A 246 24.21 -10.83 2.73
CA SER A 246 23.22 -9.83 3.16
C SER A 246 21.97 -9.79 2.28
N GLY A 247 22.11 -10.02 0.98
CA GLY A 247 20.98 -10.02 0.04
C GLY A 247 19.95 -11.10 0.34
N SER A 248 20.36 -12.31 0.74
CA SER A 248 19.41 -13.37 1.11
C SER A 248 18.72 -13.06 2.44
N VAL A 249 19.45 -12.52 3.42
CA VAL A 249 18.90 -12.12 4.73
C VAL A 249 17.85 -11.02 4.56
N LEU A 250 18.18 -9.94 3.84
CA LEU A 250 17.25 -8.83 3.59
C LEU A 250 16.01 -9.30 2.82
N LYS A 251 16.17 -10.23 1.87
CA LYS A 251 15.04 -10.80 1.12
C LYS A 251 14.08 -11.58 2.00
N GLU A 252 14.58 -12.39 2.95
CA GLU A 252 13.69 -13.09 3.89
C GLU A 252 12.96 -12.11 4.83
N ILE A 253 13.63 -11.04 5.27
CA ILE A 253 12.98 -9.97 6.05
C ILE A 253 11.85 -9.31 5.24
N SER A 254 12.09 -8.93 3.99
CA SER A 254 11.04 -8.35 3.12
C SER A 254 9.84 -9.28 2.95
N LYS A 255 10.07 -10.60 2.82
CA LYS A 255 8.98 -11.57 2.71
C LYS A 255 8.11 -11.59 3.96
N GLU A 256 8.67 -11.50 5.16
CA GLU A 256 7.89 -11.48 6.40
C GLU A 256 7.03 -10.22 6.52
N PHE A 257 7.56 -9.06 6.13
CA PHE A 257 6.72 -7.87 6.00
C PHE A 257 5.55 -8.10 5.05
N VAL A 258 5.79 -8.68 3.87
CA VAL A 258 4.74 -8.94 2.88
C VAL A 258 3.69 -9.92 3.41
N ILE A 259 4.10 -10.95 4.16
CA ILE A 259 3.18 -11.90 4.80
C ILE A 259 2.26 -11.19 5.77
N GLU A 260 2.80 -10.30 6.61
CA GLU A 260 2.03 -9.54 7.58
C GLU A 260 1.09 -8.51 6.93
N MET A 261 1.53 -7.86 5.84
CA MET A 261 0.73 -6.88 5.08
C MET A 261 -0.30 -7.52 4.14
N ALA A 262 -0.14 -8.80 3.80
CA ALA A 262 -0.97 -9.46 2.80
C ALA A 262 -2.47 -9.36 3.13
N TRP A 263 -3.28 -9.21 2.09
CA TRP A 263 -4.73 -9.19 2.17
C TRP A 263 -5.28 -10.37 2.97
N SER A 264 -4.76 -11.58 2.70
CA SER A 264 -5.10 -12.82 3.39
C SER A 264 -4.01 -13.21 4.40
N SER A 265 -3.44 -12.25 5.13
CA SER A 265 -2.41 -12.53 6.16
C SER A 265 -2.93 -13.54 7.17
N ARG A 266 -2.01 -14.18 7.91
CA ARG A 266 -2.37 -15.16 8.94
C ARG A 266 -3.40 -14.50 9.84
N ALA A 267 -4.63 -15.02 9.82
CA ALA A 267 -5.62 -14.63 10.80
C ALA A 267 -4.95 -14.75 12.17
N ALA A 268 -4.96 -13.68 12.96
CA ALA A 268 -4.63 -13.78 14.37
C ALA A 268 -5.47 -14.93 14.94
N ALA A 269 -4.79 -16.01 15.33
CA ALA A 269 -5.39 -17.12 16.04
C ALA A 269 -5.85 -16.65 17.43
#